data_AF-A0A7S4A840-F1
#
_entry.id   AF-A0A7S4A840-F1
#
_cell.length_a   1.000
_cell.length_b   1.000
_cell.length_c   1.000
_cell.angle_alpha   90.00
_cell.angle_beta   90.00
_cell.angle_gamma   90.00
#
_symmetry.space_group_name_H-M   'P 1'
#
loop_
_entity.id
_entity.type
_entity.pdbx_description
1 polymer ?
#
loop_
_entity_poly.entity_id
_entity_poly.type
_entity_poly.pdbx_seq_one_letter_code
_entity_poly.pdbx_strand_id
1 'polypeptide(L)'
;MRAQLLFLNAALLPRIRCHCPKSRSAATKRALKLRLAAVDIPTTEIVDAAELLRLRDKQCGCCPPTEDDECRDAVRTLVAASREVRLGIAAPQQSDAVKALKEWVQALELTKGLLHGADVDGKPLEIIGNVFIKYASACGSANLRKDTDDRTPPGVLFYPLVGEEDDASKQYLLPLELFSRPSLPGKDSRALRAHAVRAGPDVARFEFGRDGASPGALAELDAVLESFELVKLKTGAGKKKLARALAENEVAPFLDRPGRPCYVAQVVGHTALLYRRRDGAVVVDLEALRRDPGMDLLA
;
A
#
# COMPACT_ATOMS: atom_id res chain seq x y z
N MET A 1 -20.73 -37.33 4.39
CA MET A 1 -19.82 -36.46 3.61
C MET A 1 -19.01 -35.64 4.60
N ARG A 2 -17.77 -36.05 4.88
CA ARG A 2 -16.89 -35.45 5.89
C ARG A 2 -15.95 -34.45 5.20
N ALA A 3 -15.99 -33.18 5.61
CA ALA A 3 -15.01 -32.18 5.21
C ALA A 3 -13.65 -32.51 5.86
N GLN A 4 -12.63 -32.75 5.04
CA GLN A 4 -11.25 -32.91 5.50
C GLN A 4 -10.64 -31.51 5.67
N LEU A 5 -10.38 -31.15 6.92
CA LEU A 5 -9.50 -30.05 7.31
C LEU A 5 -8.09 -30.32 6.79
N LEU A 6 -7.60 -29.49 5.86
CA LEU A 6 -6.22 -29.52 5.40
C LEU A 6 -5.33 -28.75 6.37
N PHE A 7 -4.52 -29.50 7.11
CA PHE A 7 -3.39 -28.98 7.87
C PHE A 7 -2.29 -28.54 6.89
N LEU A 8 -1.99 -27.24 6.85
CA LEU A 8 -0.74 -26.75 6.27
C LEU A 8 0.41 -27.10 7.21
N ASN A 9 1.10 -28.18 6.87
CA ASN A 9 2.33 -28.61 7.55
C ASN A 9 3.44 -27.60 7.18
N ALA A 10 4.04 -26.94 8.17
CA ALA A 10 5.07 -25.90 8.03
C ALA A 10 6.38 -26.37 7.34
N ALA A 11 6.46 -27.64 6.92
CA ALA A 11 7.67 -28.28 6.41
C ALA A 11 7.86 -28.22 4.87
N LEU A 12 6.92 -27.63 4.11
CA LEU A 12 6.91 -27.77 2.64
C LEU A 12 7.07 -26.49 1.82
N LEU A 13 7.34 -25.34 2.42
CA LEU A 13 7.79 -24.16 1.66
C LEU A 13 9.33 -24.19 1.54
N PRO A 14 9.90 -23.90 0.36
CA PRO A 14 11.35 -23.96 0.15
C PRO A 14 12.04 -23.00 1.13
N ARG A 15 12.95 -23.54 1.94
CA ARG A 15 13.81 -22.77 2.86
C ARG A 15 14.33 -21.54 2.11
N ILE A 16 13.84 -20.38 2.55
CA ILE A 16 14.03 -19.08 1.91
C ILE A 16 15.50 -18.66 2.09
N ARG A 17 16.43 -19.18 1.27
CA ARG A 17 17.78 -18.60 1.13
C ARG A 17 17.69 -17.46 0.13
N CYS A 18 17.76 -16.23 0.62
CA CYS A 18 18.02 -15.08 -0.25
C CYS A 18 19.45 -15.20 -0.79
N HIS A 19 19.63 -15.17 -2.11
CA HIS A 19 20.96 -15.07 -2.70
C HIS A 19 21.38 -13.59 -2.67
N CYS A 20 21.82 -13.13 -1.51
CA CYS A 20 22.47 -11.83 -1.39
C CYS A 20 23.93 -12.01 -1.85
N PRO A 21 24.44 -11.25 -2.83
CA PRO A 21 25.82 -11.38 -3.30
C PRO A 21 26.79 -11.23 -2.13
N LYS A 22 27.63 -12.25 -1.91
CA LYS A 22 28.64 -12.32 -0.86
C LYS A 22 29.83 -11.39 -1.15
N SER A 23 29.60 -10.08 -1.17
CA SER A 23 30.69 -9.07 -1.10
C SER A 23 30.13 -7.67 -0.90
N ARG A 24 29.64 -7.39 0.32
CA ARG A 24 29.57 -6.00 0.80
C ARG A 24 30.33 -5.94 2.11
N SER A 25 31.35 -5.07 2.13
CA SER A 25 32.32 -4.97 3.21
C SER A 25 31.62 -4.73 4.55
N ALA A 26 32.29 -5.10 5.65
CA ALA A 26 31.77 -4.87 7.01
C ALA A 26 31.41 -3.39 7.28
N ALA A 27 31.97 -2.45 6.51
CA ALA A 27 31.63 -1.04 6.54
C ALA A 27 30.20 -0.74 6.01
N THR A 28 29.76 -1.41 4.94
CA THR A 28 28.40 -1.25 4.40
C THR A 28 27.33 -1.90 5.30
N LYS A 29 27.66 -3.00 5.98
CA LYS A 29 26.78 -3.61 7.01
C LYS A 29 26.58 -2.71 8.23
N ARG A 30 27.55 -1.85 8.55
CA ARG A 30 27.41 -0.82 9.60
C ARG A 30 26.59 0.39 9.14
N ALA A 31 26.64 0.74 7.85
CA ALA A 31 25.92 1.91 7.30
C ALA A 31 24.41 1.67 7.07
N LEU A 32 23.99 0.43 6.77
CA LEU A 32 22.56 0.06 6.66
C LEU A 32 21.90 -0.27 8.00
N LYS A 33 22.64 -0.13 9.11
CA LYS A 33 22.12 -0.19 10.48
C LYS A 33 21.51 1.16 10.89
N LEU A 34 20.82 1.83 9.96
CA LEU A 34 19.95 2.95 10.26
C LEU A 34 18.63 2.38 10.77
N ARG A 35 18.69 2.06 12.07
CA ARG A 35 17.61 1.92 13.04
C ARG A 35 16.20 2.11 12.45
N LEU A 36 15.52 1.01 12.13
CA LEU A 36 14.28 0.75 12.87
C LEU A 36 14.76 0.70 14.32
N ALA A 37 14.63 1.80 15.06
CA ALA A 37 14.77 1.73 16.49
C ALA A 37 13.71 0.70 16.87
N ALA A 38 14.14 -0.46 17.38
CA ALA A 38 13.19 -1.34 18.05
C ALA A 38 12.58 -0.45 19.12
N VAL A 39 11.35 -0.02 18.88
CA VAL A 39 10.57 0.66 19.90
C VAL A 39 10.48 -0.38 21.01
N ASP A 40 10.70 0.03 22.25
CA ASP A 40 10.49 -0.84 23.42
C ASP A 40 8.99 -1.09 23.54
N ILE A 41 8.46 -1.90 22.63
CA ILE A 41 7.06 -2.33 22.58
C ILE A 41 6.91 -3.39 23.66
N PRO A 42 5.93 -3.26 24.57
CA PRO A 42 5.67 -4.27 25.59
C PRO A 42 5.52 -5.66 24.96
N THR A 43 6.16 -6.67 25.56
CA THR A 43 6.09 -8.05 25.07
C THR A 43 4.65 -8.55 24.94
N THR A 44 3.74 -8.07 25.78
CA THR A 44 2.30 -8.37 25.71
C THR A 44 1.68 -7.89 24.39
N GLU A 45 1.95 -6.66 23.94
CA GLU A 45 1.42 -6.13 22.68
C GLU A 45 1.93 -6.90 21.46
N ILE A 46 3.20 -7.35 21.50
CA ILE A 46 3.79 -8.20 20.46
C ILE A 46 3.06 -9.56 20.39
N VAL A 47 2.78 -10.16 21.55
CA VAL A 47 2.08 -11.44 21.65
C VAL A 47 0.63 -11.31 21.17
N ASP A 48 -0.07 -10.25 21.59
CA ASP A 48 -1.45 -9.98 21.21
C ASP A 48 -1.58 -9.76 19.70
N ALA A 49 -0.68 -8.95 19.11
CA ALA A 49 -0.63 -8.74 17.67
C ALA A 49 -0.37 -10.05 16.90
N ALA A 50 0.57 -10.87 17.38
CA ALA A 50 0.87 -12.17 16.77
C ALA A 50 -0.32 -13.15 16.87
N GLU A 51 -1.04 -13.15 17.99
CA GLU A 51 -2.23 -13.98 18.17
C GLU A 51 -3.38 -13.53 17.27
N LEU A 52 -3.61 -12.22 17.15
CA LEU A 52 -4.60 -11.65 16.22
C LEU A 52 -4.33 -12.10 14.78
N LEU A 53 -3.10 -11.94 14.29
CA LEU A 53 -2.76 -12.37 12.94
C LEU A 53 -2.87 -13.89 12.76
N ARG A 54 -2.56 -14.68 13.80
CA ARG A 54 -2.73 -16.15 13.76
C ARG A 54 -4.19 -16.57 13.69
N LEU A 55 -5.09 -15.83 14.34
CA LEU A 55 -6.53 -16.07 14.23
C LEU A 55 -7.04 -15.67 12.85
N ARG A 56 -6.54 -14.56 12.30
CA ARG A 56 -6.88 -14.08 10.95
C ARG A 56 -6.42 -15.03 9.84
N ASP A 57 -5.19 -15.56 9.94
CA ASP A 57 -4.63 -16.57 9.03
C ASP A 57 -5.52 -17.83 8.90
N LYS A 58 -6.31 -18.13 9.94
CA LYS A 58 -7.26 -19.25 9.97
C LYS A 58 -8.65 -18.90 9.41
N GLN A 59 -8.97 -17.63 9.19
CA GLN A 59 -10.27 -17.18 8.69
C GLN A 59 -10.30 -17.13 7.15
N CYS A 60 -11.43 -17.51 6.56
CA CYS A 60 -11.62 -17.37 5.11
C CYS A 60 -11.64 -15.88 4.71
N GLY A 61 -11.18 -15.54 3.50
CA GLY A 61 -11.14 -14.18 2.93
C GLY A 61 -12.51 -13.54 2.66
N CYS A 62 -13.52 -13.89 3.46
CA CYS A 62 -14.92 -13.49 3.39
C CYS A 62 -15.24 -12.27 4.28
N CYS A 63 -14.31 -11.85 5.13
CA CYS A 63 -14.61 -10.97 6.26
C CYS A 63 -14.67 -9.47 5.91
N PRO A 64 -15.45 -8.67 6.66
CA PRO A 64 -15.69 -7.24 6.39
C PRO A 64 -14.47 -6.34 6.70
N PRO A 65 -14.39 -5.14 6.10
CA PRO A 65 -13.22 -4.25 6.13
C PRO A 65 -12.87 -3.62 7.49
N THR A 66 -13.75 -3.66 8.49
CA THR A 66 -13.45 -3.18 9.86
C THR A 66 -12.42 -4.05 10.58
N GLU A 67 -12.30 -5.33 10.22
CA GLU A 67 -11.28 -6.23 10.77
C GLU A 67 -9.90 -6.01 10.12
N ASP A 68 -9.83 -5.26 9.02
CA ASP A 68 -8.56 -4.97 8.35
C ASP A 68 -7.78 -3.84 9.04
N ASP A 69 -8.42 -2.94 9.78
CA ASP A 69 -7.71 -1.90 10.55
C ASP A 69 -6.92 -2.50 11.72
N GLU A 70 -7.55 -3.36 12.52
CA GLU A 70 -6.86 -4.09 13.60
C GLU A 70 -5.75 -5.00 13.05
N CYS A 71 -5.98 -5.62 11.90
CA CYS A 71 -4.97 -6.42 11.22
C CYS A 71 -3.78 -5.56 10.74
N ARG A 72 -4.05 -4.39 10.15
CA ARG A 72 -3.01 -3.42 9.77
C ARG A 72 -2.18 -2.98 10.97
N ASP A 73 -2.83 -2.69 12.09
CA ASP A 73 -2.16 -2.24 13.32
C ASP A 73 -1.34 -3.36 13.98
N ALA A 74 -1.85 -4.60 13.97
CA ALA A 74 -1.08 -5.77 14.40
C ALA A 74 0.18 -5.99 13.54
N VAL A 75 0.06 -5.87 12.21
CA VAL A 75 1.23 -5.93 11.31
C VAL A 75 2.22 -4.82 11.64
N ARG A 76 1.78 -3.57 11.80
CA ARG A 76 2.66 -2.42 12.15
C ARG A 76 3.39 -2.65 13.47
N THR A 77 2.69 -3.15 14.49
CA THR A 77 3.25 -3.49 15.79
C THR A 77 4.37 -4.51 15.66
N LEU A 78 4.14 -5.59 14.91
CA LEU A 78 5.16 -6.62 14.67
C LEU A 78 6.33 -6.10 13.83
N VAL A 79 6.08 -5.23 12.84
CA VAL A 79 7.15 -4.58 12.06
C VAL A 79 8.05 -3.75 12.97
N ALA A 80 7.48 -2.94 13.86
CA ALA A 80 8.23 -2.08 14.77
C ALA A 80 9.04 -2.88 15.82
N ALA A 81 8.58 -4.07 16.20
CA ALA A 81 9.31 -5.01 17.05
C ALA A 81 10.33 -5.88 16.30
N SER A 82 10.31 -5.89 14.96
CA SER A 82 11.13 -6.79 14.15
C SER A 82 12.51 -6.22 13.84
N ARG A 83 13.54 -7.08 13.86
CA ARG A 83 14.87 -6.74 13.33
C ARG A 83 14.94 -6.79 11.80
N GLU A 84 14.09 -7.60 11.20
CA GLU A 84 13.96 -7.79 9.76
C GLU A 84 12.54 -8.23 9.43
N VAL A 85 12.02 -7.79 8.30
CA VAL A 85 10.75 -8.22 7.74
C VAL A 85 11.02 -8.85 6.39
N ARG A 86 10.47 -10.04 6.15
CA ARG A 86 10.44 -10.65 4.82
C ARG A 86 9.01 -10.77 4.34
N LEU A 87 8.81 -10.57 3.05
CA LEU A 87 7.51 -10.72 2.40
C LEU A 87 7.62 -11.73 1.25
N GLY A 88 6.63 -12.61 1.14
CA GLY A 88 6.38 -13.44 -0.02
C GLY A 88 5.03 -13.09 -0.61
N ILE A 89 4.97 -12.47 -1.79
CA ILE A 89 3.72 -11.99 -2.39
C ILE A 89 3.38 -12.91 -3.55
N ALA A 90 2.31 -13.68 -3.41
CA ALA A 90 1.75 -14.53 -4.45
C ALA A 90 0.53 -13.83 -5.07
N ALA A 91 0.52 -13.66 -6.39
CA ALA A 91 -0.60 -13.01 -7.07
C ALA A 91 -0.88 -13.66 -8.42
N PRO A 92 -2.12 -13.57 -8.93
CA PRO A 92 -2.46 -14.13 -10.24
C PRO A 92 -1.83 -13.37 -11.41
N GLN A 93 -1.37 -12.13 -11.20
CA GLN A 93 -0.78 -11.27 -12.23
C GLN A 93 0.40 -10.46 -11.68
N GLN A 94 1.36 -10.16 -12.56
CA GLN A 94 2.53 -9.34 -12.25
C GLN A 94 2.18 -7.94 -11.76
N SER A 95 1.16 -7.30 -12.33
CA SER A 95 0.70 -5.97 -11.91
C SER A 95 0.27 -5.95 -10.45
N ASP A 96 -0.46 -6.97 -10.03
CA ASP A 96 -1.06 -7.05 -8.70
C ASP A 96 0.00 -7.32 -7.64
N ALA A 97 0.95 -8.22 -7.93
CA ALA A 97 2.09 -8.45 -7.04
C ALA A 97 2.95 -7.20 -6.86
N VAL A 98 3.24 -6.48 -7.95
CA VAL A 98 4.05 -5.25 -7.90
C VAL A 98 3.29 -4.12 -7.19
N LYS A 99 1.98 -4.03 -7.36
CA LYS A 99 1.12 -3.09 -6.65
C LYS A 99 1.15 -3.38 -5.15
N ALA A 100 0.86 -4.61 -4.75
CA ALA A 100 0.91 -5.04 -3.35
C ALA A 100 2.30 -4.79 -2.73
N LEU A 101 3.39 -5.11 -3.44
CA LEU A 101 4.74 -4.81 -2.96
C LEU A 101 4.92 -3.32 -2.63
N LYS A 102 4.49 -2.43 -3.53
CA LYS A 102 4.62 -0.98 -3.34
C LYS A 102 3.79 -0.51 -2.15
N GLU A 103 2.55 -0.93 -2.06
CA GLU A 103 1.63 -0.52 -1.01
C GLU A 103 2.10 -1.01 0.36
N TRP A 104 2.51 -2.28 0.48
CA TRP A 104 3.06 -2.83 1.72
C TRP A 104 4.36 -2.15 2.14
N VAL A 105 5.32 -1.99 1.22
CA VAL A 105 6.60 -1.34 1.53
C VAL A 105 6.40 0.13 1.91
N GLN A 106 5.47 0.82 1.26
CA GLN A 106 5.14 2.21 1.59
C GLN A 106 4.41 2.34 2.93
N ALA A 107 3.36 1.56 3.15
CA ALA A 107 2.53 1.66 4.36
C ALA A 107 3.24 1.24 5.64
N LEU A 108 4.25 0.37 5.52
CA LEU A 108 5.09 -0.10 6.63
C LEU A 108 6.44 0.64 6.70
N GLU A 109 6.63 1.66 5.86
CA GLU A 109 7.85 2.47 5.78
C GLU A 109 9.14 1.63 5.65
N LEU A 110 9.05 0.49 4.95
CA LEU A 110 10.17 -0.42 4.80
C LEU A 110 11.18 0.09 3.77
N THR A 111 12.42 -0.37 3.88
CA THR A 111 13.50 -0.01 2.96
C THR A 111 13.12 -0.33 1.51
N LYS A 112 13.17 0.68 0.65
CA LYS A 112 12.99 0.52 -0.80
C LYS A 112 14.30 0.08 -1.45
N GLY A 113 14.21 -0.76 -2.47
CA GLY A 113 15.37 -1.22 -3.24
C GLY A 113 14.98 -1.71 -4.63
N LEU A 114 15.91 -2.38 -5.29
CA LEU A 114 15.72 -2.84 -6.67
C LEU A 114 14.78 -4.06 -6.72
N LEU A 115 13.90 -4.08 -7.71
CA LEU A 115 13.08 -5.23 -8.08
C LEU A 115 13.80 -6.00 -9.20
N HIS A 116 14.44 -7.11 -8.84
CA HIS A 116 15.07 -8.00 -9.80
C HIS A 116 14.03 -8.88 -10.50
N GLY A 117 14.30 -9.27 -11.75
CA GLY A 117 13.41 -10.13 -12.53
C GLY A 117 12.21 -9.41 -13.17
N ALA A 118 12.15 -8.07 -13.07
CA ALA A 118 11.14 -7.25 -13.73
C ALA A 118 11.58 -6.75 -15.12
N ASP A 119 12.86 -6.83 -15.45
CA ASP A 119 13.42 -6.45 -16.74
C ASP A 119 14.63 -7.31 -17.12
N VAL A 120 14.94 -7.34 -18.42
CA VAL A 120 16.19 -7.86 -18.98
C VAL A 120 16.78 -6.76 -19.85
N ASP A 121 17.98 -6.29 -19.51
CA ASP A 121 18.66 -5.18 -20.19
C ASP A 121 17.79 -3.91 -20.29
N GLY A 122 17.03 -3.59 -19.23
CA GLY A 122 16.15 -2.41 -19.18
C GLY A 122 14.84 -2.55 -19.98
N LYS A 123 14.60 -3.71 -20.62
CA LYS A 123 13.31 -4.02 -21.26
C LYS A 123 12.41 -4.72 -20.26
N PRO A 124 11.21 -4.18 -19.95
CA PRO A 124 10.27 -4.82 -19.04
C PRO A 124 9.95 -6.25 -19.49
N LEU A 125 10.04 -7.18 -18.54
CA LEU A 125 9.66 -8.57 -18.75
C LEU A 125 8.22 -8.75 -18.27
N GLU A 126 7.38 -9.32 -19.13
CA GLU A 126 6.00 -9.65 -18.81
C GLU A 126 5.90 -11.16 -18.51
N ILE A 127 5.49 -11.48 -17.29
CA ILE A 127 5.27 -12.86 -16.84
C ILE A 127 3.78 -13.14 -16.90
N ILE A 128 3.39 -14.12 -17.71
CA ILE A 128 2.01 -14.57 -17.85
C ILE A 128 1.69 -15.64 -16.79
N GLY A 129 0.57 -15.44 -16.08
CA GLY A 129 0.07 -16.33 -15.05
C GLY A 129 0.51 -15.94 -13.64
N ASN A 130 0.41 -16.89 -12.71
CA ASN A 130 0.76 -16.68 -11.31
C ASN A 130 2.22 -16.24 -11.15
N VAL A 131 2.43 -15.27 -10.27
CA VAL A 131 3.75 -14.71 -9.97
C VAL A 131 4.01 -14.73 -8.47
N PHE A 132 5.29 -14.74 -8.13
CA PHE A 132 5.76 -14.65 -6.76
C PHE A 132 6.83 -13.57 -6.63
N ILE A 133 6.68 -12.67 -5.66
CA ILE A 133 7.72 -11.71 -5.27
C ILE A 133 8.25 -12.09 -3.89
N LYS A 134 9.58 -12.15 -3.78
CA LYS A 134 10.27 -12.30 -2.50
C LYS A 134 11.00 -11.01 -2.15
N TYR A 135 10.68 -10.42 -1.00
CA TYR A 135 11.26 -9.16 -0.52
C TYR A 135 11.90 -9.33 0.87
N ALA A 136 12.96 -8.57 1.15
CA ALA A 136 13.61 -8.52 2.45
C ALA A 136 13.96 -7.07 2.85
N SER A 137 13.46 -6.62 4.01
CA SER A 137 13.63 -5.24 4.47
C SER A 137 15.08 -4.87 4.83
N ALA A 138 15.91 -5.85 5.17
CA ALA A 138 17.32 -5.65 5.52
C ALA A 138 18.15 -5.01 4.39
N CYS A 139 17.74 -5.18 3.12
CA CYS A 139 18.40 -4.56 1.97
C CYS A 139 17.43 -3.90 0.99
N GLY A 140 16.13 -3.97 1.24
CA GLY A 140 15.07 -3.45 0.38
C GLY A 140 14.93 -4.14 -0.98
N SER A 141 15.71 -5.20 -1.23
CA SER A 141 15.72 -5.91 -2.51
C SER A 141 14.54 -6.86 -2.63
N ALA A 142 13.96 -6.91 -3.82
CA ALA A 142 12.89 -7.83 -4.18
C ALA A 142 13.26 -8.64 -5.42
N ASN A 143 12.75 -9.87 -5.53
CA ASN A 143 12.91 -10.71 -6.71
C ASN A 143 11.54 -11.19 -7.19
N LEU A 144 11.18 -10.81 -8.41
CA LEU A 144 9.99 -11.26 -9.13
C LEU A 144 10.32 -12.53 -9.94
N ARG A 145 9.43 -13.51 -9.87
CA ARG A 145 9.51 -14.74 -10.67
C ARG A 145 8.12 -15.26 -11.01
N LYS A 146 8.05 -16.14 -12.01
CA LYS A 146 6.87 -16.96 -12.24
C LYS A 146 6.66 -17.88 -11.05
N ASP A 147 5.43 -17.94 -10.55
CA ASP A 147 5.06 -18.94 -9.56
C ASP A 147 4.73 -20.24 -10.28
N THR A 148 5.39 -21.31 -9.86
CA THR A 148 5.21 -22.66 -10.41
C THR A 148 4.46 -23.56 -9.42
N ASP A 149 4.15 -23.07 -8.23
CA ASP A 149 3.42 -23.81 -7.21
C ASP A 149 1.95 -23.41 -7.22
N ASP A 150 1.12 -24.23 -7.86
CA ASP A 150 -0.33 -24.04 -7.96
C ASP A 150 -1.04 -24.11 -6.58
N ARG A 151 -0.33 -24.51 -5.52
CA ARG A 151 -0.87 -24.59 -4.16
C ARG A 151 -0.67 -23.32 -3.36
N THR A 152 0.14 -22.36 -3.84
CA THR A 152 0.33 -21.09 -3.14
C THR A 152 -0.92 -20.23 -3.33
N PRO A 153 -1.72 -19.99 -2.27
CA PRO A 153 -2.87 -19.11 -2.39
C PRO A 153 -2.42 -17.66 -2.66
N PRO A 154 -3.18 -16.87 -3.43
CA PRO A 154 -2.91 -15.44 -3.57
C PRO A 154 -2.93 -14.73 -2.22
N GLY A 155 -1.94 -13.88 -1.97
CA GLY A 155 -1.77 -13.19 -0.69
C GLY A 155 -0.34 -12.76 -0.42
N VAL A 156 -0.13 -12.17 0.75
CA VAL A 156 1.17 -11.77 1.28
C VAL A 156 1.51 -12.65 2.47
N LEU A 157 2.52 -13.49 2.31
CA LEU A 157 3.20 -14.18 3.38
C LEU A 157 4.09 -13.18 4.12
N PHE A 158 3.66 -12.77 5.30
CA PHE A 158 4.35 -11.84 6.19
C PHE A 158 5.21 -12.58 7.20
N TYR A 159 6.52 -12.30 7.21
CA TYR A 159 7.51 -12.92 8.10
C TYR A 159 8.21 -11.84 8.95
N PRO A 160 7.66 -11.49 10.13
CA PRO A 160 8.34 -10.64 11.08
C PRO A 160 9.40 -11.45 11.85
N LEU A 161 10.66 -11.04 11.80
CA LEU A 161 11.72 -11.62 12.62
C LEU A 161 11.81 -10.81 13.92
N VAL A 162 11.11 -11.27 14.96
CA VAL A 162 11.13 -10.67 16.30
C VAL A 162 12.06 -11.49 17.20
N GLY A 163 12.97 -10.84 17.93
CA GLY A 163 13.90 -11.50 18.88
C GLY A 163 15.18 -12.10 18.29
N GLU A 164 15.97 -12.76 19.15
CA GLU A 164 17.27 -13.37 18.82
C GLU A 164 17.19 -14.85 18.41
N GLU A 165 16.18 -15.60 18.85
CA GLU A 165 16.03 -17.00 18.49
C GLU A 165 15.43 -17.15 17.08
N ASP A 166 15.97 -18.10 16.31
CA ASP A 166 15.42 -18.63 15.05
C ASP A 166 14.16 -19.48 15.37
N ASP A 167 13.25 -18.90 16.15
CA ASP A 167 11.95 -19.47 16.44
C ASP A 167 11.27 -19.63 15.08
N ALA A 168 11.15 -20.88 14.61
CA ALA A 168 10.80 -21.23 13.24
C ALA A 168 9.72 -20.28 12.71
N SER A 169 10.19 -19.35 11.88
CA SER A 169 9.58 -18.07 11.55
C SER A 169 8.06 -18.15 11.44
N LYS A 170 7.35 -17.60 12.44
CA LYS A 170 5.90 -17.41 12.37
C LYS A 170 5.60 -16.62 11.10
N GLN A 171 4.86 -17.25 10.20
CA GLN A 171 4.41 -16.66 8.95
C GLN A 171 2.91 -16.47 9.01
N TYR A 172 2.42 -15.40 8.41
CA TYR A 172 1.00 -15.09 8.35
C TYR A 172 0.64 -14.87 6.87
N LEU A 173 -0.37 -15.57 6.37
CA LEU A 173 -0.92 -15.28 5.04
C LEU A 173 -1.99 -14.19 5.16
N LEU A 174 -1.72 -13.05 4.54
CA LEU A 174 -2.56 -11.87 4.61
C LEU A 174 -3.07 -11.46 3.22
N PRO A 175 -4.20 -10.76 3.12
CA PRO A 175 -4.72 -10.32 1.82
C PRO A 175 -3.72 -9.43 1.06
N LEU A 176 -3.68 -9.56 -0.27
CA LEU A 176 -2.89 -8.67 -1.14
C LEU A 176 -3.21 -7.20 -0.86
N GLU A 177 -4.50 -6.93 -0.72
CA GLU A 177 -5.05 -5.58 -0.62
C GLU A 177 -5.10 -5.03 0.82
N LEU A 178 -4.44 -5.70 1.80
CA LEU A 178 -4.50 -5.29 3.21
C LEU A 178 -4.06 -3.83 3.43
N PHE A 179 -3.06 -3.36 2.68
CA PHE A 179 -2.59 -1.98 2.70
C PHE A 179 -3.00 -1.19 1.45
N SER A 180 -3.92 -1.73 0.64
CA SER A 180 -4.44 -1.00 -0.51
C SER A 180 -5.18 0.22 -0.04
N ARG A 181 -4.91 1.34 -0.71
CA ARG A 181 -5.63 2.58 -0.42
C ARG A 181 -7.09 2.39 -0.79
N PRO A 182 -8.04 2.81 0.06
CA PRO A 182 -9.44 2.78 -0.31
C PRO A 182 -9.63 3.61 -1.57
N SER A 183 -10.40 3.10 -2.51
CA SER A 183 -10.75 3.83 -3.74
C SER A 183 -12.15 4.43 -3.58
N LEU A 184 -12.36 5.62 -4.16
CA LEU A 184 -13.69 6.19 -4.23
C LEU A 184 -14.58 5.27 -5.09
N PRO A 185 -15.79 4.91 -4.60
CA PRO A 185 -16.77 4.26 -5.45
C PRO A 185 -17.00 5.05 -6.75
N GLY A 186 -17.21 4.35 -7.87
CA GLY A 186 -17.35 5.01 -9.18
C GLY A 186 -18.45 6.08 -9.24
N LYS A 187 -19.54 5.88 -8.48
CA LYS A 187 -20.61 6.87 -8.30
C LYS A 187 -20.12 8.16 -7.64
N ASP A 188 -19.25 8.06 -6.63
CA ASP A 188 -18.72 9.20 -5.87
C ASP A 188 -17.71 9.96 -6.69
N SER A 189 -16.81 9.23 -7.36
CA SER A 189 -15.90 9.84 -8.34
C SER A 189 -16.67 10.58 -9.44
N ARG A 190 -17.78 10.03 -9.95
CA ARG A 190 -18.61 10.72 -10.95
C ARG A 190 -19.27 11.98 -10.38
N ALA A 191 -19.86 11.89 -9.18
CA ALA A 191 -20.52 13.00 -8.51
C ALA A 191 -19.55 14.15 -8.22
N LEU A 192 -18.36 13.85 -7.68
CA LEU A 192 -17.29 14.81 -7.43
C LEU A 192 -16.79 15.47 -8.71
N ARG A 193 -16.63 14.71 -9.80
CA ARG A 193 -16.24 15.27 -11.11
C ARG A 193 -17.28 16.24 -11.64
N ALA A 194 -18.55 15.87 -11.59
CA ALA A 194 -19.65 16.73 -12.04
C ALA A 194 -19.74 18.00 -11.18
N HIS A 195 -19.64 17.85 -9.86
CA HIS A 195 -19.57 18.99 -8.94
C HIS A 195 -18.38 19.89 -9.25
N ALA A 196 -17.18 19.34 -9.49
CA ALA A 196 -16.00 20.12 -9.84
C ALA A 196 -16.12 20.89 -11.16
N VAL A 197 -16.98 20.47 -12.08
CA VAL A 197 -17.27 21.23 -13.31
C VAL A 197 -18.24 22.37 -13.04
N ARG A 198 -19.24 22.15 -12.17
CA ARG A 198 -20.33 23.11 -11.88
C ARG A 198 -19.99 24.15 -10.81
N ALA A 199 -19.37 23.72 -9.71
CA ALA A 199 -19.03 24.52 -8.56
C ALA A 199 -17.66 25.18 -8.78
N GLY A 200 -17.68 26.39 -9.34
CA GLY A 200 -16.50 27.23 -9.51
C GLY A 200 -15.84 27.72 -8.21
N PRO A 201 -16.60 28.21 -7.20
CA PRO A 201 -16.01 28.80 -6.00
C PRO A 201 -15.67 27.80 -4.89
N ASP A 202 -16.38 26.67 -4.80
CA ASP A 202 -16.22 25.69 -3.71
C ASP A 202 -15.10 24.67 -3.97
N VAL A 203 -14.46 24.74 -5.14
CA VAL A 203 -13.33 23.89 -5.51
C VAL A 203 -12.06 24.73 -5.57
N ALA A 204 -11.17 24.49 -4.61
CA ALA A 204 -9.88 25.14 -4.61
C ALA A 204 -9.02 24.66 -5.79
N ARG A 205 -8.16 25.57 -6.28
CA ARG A 205 -7.16 25.28 -7.29
C ARG A 205 -5.79 25.39 -6.63
N PHE A 206 -4.96 24.39 -6.83
CA PHE A 206 -3.59 24.37 -6.35
C PHE A 206 -2.66 24.00 -7.50
N GLU A 207 -1.49 24.61 -7.57
CA GLU A 207 -0.49 24.31 -8.59
C GLU A 207 0.85 24.09 -7.92
N PHE A 208 1.52 22.98 -8.24
CA PHE A 208 2.90 22.82 -7.83
C PHE A 208 3.80 23.78 -8.60
N GLY A 209 4.69 24.45 -7.86
CA GLY A 209 5.74 25.27 -8.44
C GLY A 209 6.81 24.43 -9.15
N ARG A 210 7.93 25.08 -9.50
CA ARG A 210 9.03 24.46 -10.25
C ARG A 210 9.63 23.23 -9.55
N ASP A 211 9.59 23.22 -8.22
CA ASP A 211 10.14 22.14 -7.38
C ASP A 211 9.19 20.94 -7.21
N GLY A 212 8.00 20.98 -7.83
CA GLY A 212 7.03 19.88 -7.79
C GLY A 212 6.44 19.65 -6.40
N ALA A 213 6.20 18.37 -6.07
CA ALA A 213 5.63 17.94 -4.79
C ALA A 213 6.68 17.96 -3.66
N SER A 214 7.24 19.14 -3.36
CA SER A 214 8.14 19.33 -2.23
C SER A 214 7.37 19.18 -0.90
N PRO A 215 8.05 18.86 0.22
CA PRO A 215 7.39 18.74 1.52
C PRO A 215 6.60 19.99 1.95
N GLY A 216 7.12 21.18 1.64
CA GLY A 216 6.43 22.44 1.89
C GLY A 216 5.17 22.60 1.04
N ALA A 217 5.25 22.32 -0.26
CA ALA A 217 4.10 22.40 -1.15
C ALA A 217 3.01 21.37 -0.79
N LEU A 218 3.41 20.18 -0.33
CA LEU A 218 2.48 19.17 0.16
C LEU A 218 1.79 19.59 1.46
N ALA A 219 2.51 20.25 2.38
CA ALA A 219 1.92 20.81 3.60
C ALA A 219 0.94 21.95 3.31
N GLU A 220 1.23 22.80 2.31
CA GLU A 220 0.29 23.83 1.86
C GLU A 220 -0.96 23.22 1.23
N LEU A 221 -0.80 22.23 0.35
CA LEU A 221 -1.91 21.50 -0.25
C LEU A 221 -2.78 20.80 0.82
N ASP A 222 -2.16 20.27 1.86
CA ASP A 222 -2.85 19.68 3.02
C ASP A 222 -3.76 20.69 3.72
N ALA A 223 -3.27 21.90 3.99
CA ALA A 223 -4.05 22.97 4.59
C ALA A 223 -5.22 23.42 3.69
N VAL A 224 -5.02 23.44 2.37
CA VAL A 224 -6.09 23.73 1.40
C VAL A 224 -7.17 22.65 1.44
N LEU A 225 -6.79 21.37 1.51
CA LEU A 225 -7.76 20.25 1.60
C LEU A 225 -8.59 20.31 2.88
N GLU A 226 -8.02 20.72 4.01
CA GLU A 226 -8.81 20.91 5.25
C GLU A 226 -9.83 22.05 5.13
N SER A 227 -9.59 23.03 4.24
CA SER A 227 -10.48 24.17 4.03
C SER A 227 -11.60 23.89 3.01
N PHE A 228 -11.30 23.16 1.93
CA PHE A 228 -12.22 22.99 0.78
C PHE A 228 -12.71 21.57 0.53
N GLU A 229 -12.09 20.55 1.13
CA GLU A 229 -12.30 19.10 0.87
C GLU A 229 -12.04 18.62 -0.57
N LEU A 230 -12.24 19.45 -1.59
CA LEU A 230 -12.07 19.15 -3.01
C LEU A 230 -11.12 20.14 -3.69
N VAL A 231 -10.05 19.64 -4.29
CA VAL A 231 -8.98 20.45 -4.89
C VAL A 231 -8.66 19.99 -6.31
N LYS A 232 -8.59 20.93 -7.26
CA LYS A 232 -7.97 20.73 -8.57
C LYS A 232 -6.48 21.04 -8.47
N LEU A 233 -5.68 19.98 -8.42
CA LEU A 233 -4.23 20.03 -8.38
C LEU A 233 -3.66 20.03 -9.80
N LYS A 234 -2.97 21.09 -10.18
CA LYS A 234 -2.13 21.13 -11.36
C LYS A 234 -0.73 20.62 -10.99
N THR A 235 -0.37 19.45 -11.53
CA THR A 235 0.81 18.71 -11.07
C THR A 235 2.13 19.23 -11.65
N GLY A 236 2.08 20.05 -12.70
CA GLY A 236 3.27 20.45 -13.46
C GLY A 236 3.90 19.31 -14.29
N ALA A 237 3.43 18.07 -14.16
CA ALA A 237 3.95 16.94 -14.90
C ALA A 237 3.50 17.01 -16.37
N GLY A 238 4.45 17.15 -17.29
CA GLY A 238 4.17 17.33 -18.73
C GLY A 238 3.48 16.14 -19.43
N LYS A 239 3.26 15.01 -18.75
CA LYS A 239 2.59 13.81 -19.30
C LYS A 239 1.54 13.27 -18.35
N LYS A 240 0.38 12.84 -18.89
CA LYS A 240 -0.74 12.27 -18.13
C LYS A 240 -0.36 11.10 -17.21
N LYS A 241 0.47 10.17 -17.71
CA LYS A 241 0.91 9.01 -16.92
C LYS A 241 1.75 9.42 -15.71
N LEU A 242 2.55 10.47 -15.85
CA LEU A 242 3.36 11.03 -14.76
C LEU A 242 2.48 11.79 -13.77
N ALA A 243 1.55 12.62 -14.25
CA ALA A 243 0.59 13.32 -13.39
C ALA A 243 -0.24 12.35 -12.55
N ARG A 244 -0.68 11.23 -13.15
CA ARG A 244 -1.39 10.17 -12.45
C ARG A 244 -0.52 9.49 -11.41
N ALA A 245 0.70 9.09 -11.80
CA ALA A 245 1.62 8.43 -10.89
C ALA A 245 1.98 9.31 -9.69
N LEU A 246 2.25 10.61 -9.92
CA LEU A 246 2.54 11.58 -8.88
C LEU A 246 1.34 11.76 -7.93
N ALA A 247 0.14 11.94 -8.48
CA ALA A 247 -1.08 12.11 -7.68
C ALA A 247 -1.40 10.87 -6.84
N GLU A 248 -1.36 9.68 -7.43
CA GLU A 248 -1.78 8.43 -6.76
C GLU A 248 -0.73 7.86 -5.79
N ASN A 249 0.57 7.97 -6.11
CA ASN A 249 1.64 7.30 -5.35
C ASN A 249 2.43 8.21 -4.41
N GLU A 250 2.43 9.53 -4.64
CA GLU A 250 3.21 10.47 -3.83
C GLU A 250 2.30 11.44 -3.08
N VAL A 251 1.47 12.18 -3.82
CA VAL A 251 0.65 13.26 -3.24
C VAL A 251 -0.44 12.71 -2.33
N ALA A 252 -1.32 11.87 -2.86
CA ALA A 252 -2.46 11.38 -2.10
C ALA A 252 -2.04 10.55 -0.86
N PRO A 253 -1.03 9.65 -0.91
CA PRO A 253 -0.54 8.96 0.28
C PRO A 253 0.06 9.89 1.34
N PHE A 254 0.79 10.94 0.93
CA PHE A 254 1.31 11.94 1.89
C PHE A 254 0.18 12.68 2.61
N LEU A 255 -0.96 12.84 1.92
CA LEU A 255 -2.15 13.53 2.42
C LEU A 255 -3.14 12.58 3.11
N ASP A 256 -2.82 11.29 3.30
CA ASP A 256 -3.71 10.41 4.06
C ASP A 256 -3.74 10.82 5.54
N ARG A 257 -4.93 10.76 6.13
CA ARG A 257 -5.15 10.96 7.57
C ARG A 257 -5.87 9.73 8.15
N PRO A 258 -5.66 9.40 9.44
CA PRO A 258 -6.39 8.31 10.08
C PRO A 258 -7.91 8.47 9.90
N GLY A 259 -8.56 7.44 9.34
CA GLY A 259 -10.01 7.45 9.02
C GLY A 259 -10.45 8.42 7.92
N ARG A 260 -9.53 9.17 7.31
CA ARG A 260 -9.81 10.21 6.29
C ARG A 260 -8.79 10.13 5.14
N PRO A 261 -8.86 9.07 4.32
CA PRO A 261 -7.97 8.92 3.16
C PRO A 261 -8.19 10.03 2.12
N CYS A 262 -7.12 10.44 1.46
CA CYS A 262 -7.15 11.39 0.35
C CYS A 262 -7.33 10.64 -0.97
N TYR A 263 -8.42 10.88 -1.68
CA TYR A 263 -8.74 10.19 -2.91
C TYR A 263 -8.37 10.97 -4.16
N VAL A 264 -7.92 10.29 -5.20
CA VAL A 264 -7.76 10.85 -6.54
C VAL A 264 -9.02 10.53 -7.34
N ALA A 265 -9.96 11.47 -7.42
CA ALA A 265 -11.24 11.28 -8.11
C ALA A 265 -11.08 11.22 -9.65
N GLN A 266 -10.12 11.95 -10.21
CA GLN A 266 -9.82 11.96 -11.64
C GLN A 266 -8.42 12.48 -11.92
N VAL A 267 -7.83 12.06 -13.05
CA VAL A 267 -6.66 12.72 -13.65
C VAL A 267 -6.93 13.01 -15.13
N VAL A 268 -6.87 14.29 -15.51
CA VAL A 268 -7.08 14.79 -16.88
C VAL A 268 -5.88 15.62 -17.29
N GLY A 269 -5.14 15.16 -18.31
CA GLY A 269 -3.92 15.82 -18.74
C GLY A 269 -2.91 15.91 -17.59
N HIS A 270 -2.59 17.12 -17.16
CA HIS A 270 -1.65 17.42 -16.07
C HIS A 270 -2.35 17.85 -14.76
N THR A 271 -3.68 17.71 -14.70
CA THR A 271 -4.51 18.10 -13.55
C THR A 271 -5.12 16.87 -12.89
N ALA A 272 -4.97 16.76 -11.57
CA ALA A 272 -5.61 15.78 -10.73
C ALA A 272 -6.73 16.43 -9.91
N LEU A 273 -7.84 15.73 -9.72
CA LEU A 273 -8.91 16.12 -8.80
C LEU A 273 -8.76 15.30 -7.53
N LEU A 274 -8.47 15.97 -6.42
CA LEU A 274 -8.24 15.37 -5.10
C LEU A 274 -9.43 15.65 -4.19
N TYR A 275 -9.84 14.64 -3.43
CA TYR A 275 -10.91 14.75 -2.44
C TYR A 275 -10.47 14.14 -1.12
N ARG A 276 -10.60 14.88 -0.01
CA ARG A 276 -10.43 14.35 1.35
C ARG A 276 -11.48 14.99 2.25
N ARG A 277 -12.19 14.16 3.02
CA ARG A 277 -13.12 14.67 4.02
C ARG A 277 -12.35 15.37 5.14
N ARG A 278 -12.82 16.55 5.57
CA ARG A 278 -12.21 17.29 6.68
C ARG A 278 -12.68 16.76 8.04
N ASP A 279 -11.98 17.18 9.09
CA ASP A 279 -12.40 16.92 10.47
C ASP A 279 -13.42 17.98 10.88
N GLY A 280 -14.71 17.63 10.91
CA GLY A 280 -15.78 18.56 11.32
C GLY A 280 -16.96 18.62 10.33
N ALA A 281 -17.55 19.80 10.19
CA ALA A 281 -18.76 20.00 9.38
C ALA A 281 -18.51 19.63 7.92
N VAL A 282 -19.37 18.85 7.28
CA VAL A 282 -19.17 18.47 5.87
C VAL A 282 -19.32 19.70 4.96
N VAL A 283 -18.35 19.94 4.05
CA VAL A 283 -18.46 20.99 3.00
C VAL A 283 -19.06 20.39 1.74
N VAL A 284 -18.57 19.21 1.37
CA VAL A 284 -18.98 18.45 0.19
C VAL A 284 -19.82 17.25 0.63
N ASP A 285 -21.13 17.41 0.59
CA ASP A 285 -22.08 16.34 0.88
C ASP A 285 -22.19 15.37 -0.30
N LEU A 286 -21.44 14.27 -0.24
CA LEU A 286 -21.46 13.22 -1.26
C LEU A 286 -22.84 12.60 -1.45
N GLU A 287 -23.67 12.48 -0.42
CA GLU A 287 -25.02 11.90 -0.56
C GLU A 287 -25.94 12.84 -1.32
N ALA A 288 -25.86 14.15 -1.05
CA ALA A 288 -26.57 15.16 -1.82
C ALA A 288 -26.09 15.18 -3.29
N LEU A 289 -24.77 15.14 -3.52
CA LEU A 289 -24.21 15.13 -4.88
C LEU A 289 -24.62 13.90 -5.70
N ARG A 290 -24.79 12.73 -5.06
CA ARG A 290 -25.29 11.52 -5.74
C ARG A 290 -26.74 11.65 -6.20
N ARG A 291 -27.55 12.42 -5.48
CA ARG A 291 -28.98 12.62 -5.74
C ARG A 291 -29.26 13.76 -6.72
N ASP A 292 -28.22 14.50 -7.13
CA ASP A 292 -28.35 15.62 -8.05
C ASP A 292 -28.84 15.12 -9.44
N PRO A 293 -30.05 15.51 -9.89
CA PRO A 293 -30.63 15.07 -11.16
C PRO A 293 -29.83 15.51 -12.39
N GLY A 294 -28.91 16.47 -12.25
CA GLY A 294 -27.97 16.84 -13.32
C GLY A 294 -26.94 15.76 -13.66
N MET A 295 -26.97 14.61 -12.98
CA MET A 295 -26.10 13.43 -13.22
C MET A 295 -26.60 12.52 -14.36
N ASP A 296 -27.90 12.56 -14.69
CA ASP A 296 -28.49 11.73 -15.75
C ASP A 296 -28.22 12.27 -17.17
N LEU A 297 -27.80 13.53 -17.29
CA LEU A 297 -27.57 14.21 -18.58
C LEU A 297 -26.13 14.07 -19.12
N LEU A 298 -25.23 13.40 -18.37
CA LEU A 298 -23.84 13.15 -18.77
C LEU A 298 -23.54 11.65 -18.95
N ALA A 299 -24.57 10.82 -19.06
CA ALA A 299 -24.49 9.39 -19.34
C ALA A 299 -24.27 9.11 -20.84
#